data_AF-A0A1F5U0N1-F1
#
_entry.id   AF-A0A1F5U0N1-F1
#
_cell.length_a   1.000
_cell.length_b   1.000
_cell.length_c   1.000
_cell.angle_alpha   90.00
_cell.angle_beta   90.00
_cell.angle_gamma   90.00
#
_symmetry.space_group_name_H-M   'P 1'
#
loop_
_entity.id
_entity.type
_entity.pdbx_description
1 polymer ?
#
loop_
_entity_poly.entity_id
_entity_poly.type
_entity_poly.pdbx_seq_one_letter_code
_entity_poly.pdbx_strand_id
1 'polypeptide(L)'
;RGAPNKMFLDIGIIISNLFLSLFGYGIFRIGRNEANKYKAISGIILIAGGIAGILIILLPKDLDSVSAMSVTGYLHHIIAAVLTILAMLSILFSGFGQFHNRKFRIYSIISLILIFIFAVTTVIAGMSKASLVGLFERITLFLYFQWVIIMSGLALKHSVSKKTKQKIAEFSKRIIAKTNQKVPVRMKIVYAVAGILAPLVYTGFVLAGGFLRPDYAPLSHTISTLVQTDAPNKVILRAGFIFSNICLMLFGYGLFSISRNIRKKYRSWSGLALIGAGITGILIIIFPKDPENIRMTLTGFTHHFFIAILAVFVIVSTLFFEFGENHNKKLRNYSKISLYFMLGFALVTVVAGLTGYYYAGLFERISIAAYLQWVLVIAIKQKIESRK
;
A
#
# COMPACT_ATOMS: atom_id res chain seq x y z
N ARG A 1 -13.84 25.29 -13.87
CA ARG A 1 -14.30 25.78 -15.21
C ARG A 1 -13.41 26.98 -15.59
N GLY A 2 -13.03 27.16 -16.86
CA GLY A 2 -12.32 28.38 -17.29
C GLY A 2 -10.84 28.26 -17.67
N ALA A 3 -10.29 27.05 -17.88
CA ALA A 3 -8.97 26.95 -18.49
C ALA A 3 -9.06 27.31 -19.99
N PRO A 4 -8.26 28.25 -20.52
CA PRO A 4 -8.39 28.76 -21.89
C PRO A 4 -8.23 27.66 -22.95
N ASN A 5 -7.50 26.59 -22.62
CA ASN A 5 -7.21 25.47 -23.52
C ASN A 5 -7.90 24.15 -23.10
N LYS A 6 -9.03 24.23 -22.38
CA LYS A 6 -9.71 23.03 -21.85
C LYS A 6 -10.01 21.99 -22.93
N MET A 7 -10.60 22.41 -24.06
CA MET A 7 -10.98 21.49 -25.13
C MET A 7 -9.77 20.72 -25.70
N PHE A 8 -8.65 21.41 -25.91
CA PHE A 8 -7.42 20.79 -26.37
C PHE A 8 -6.88 19.77 -25.36
N LEU A 9 -6.88 20.12 -24.07
CA LEU A 9 -6.46 19.21 -23.00
C LEU A 9 -7.37 17.99 -22.88
N ASP A 10 -8.68 18.18 -22.95
CA ASP A 10 -9.66 17.09 -22.88
C ASP A 10 -9.44 16.10 -24.03
N ILE A 11 -9.26 16.58 -25.26
CA ILE A 11 -8.95 15.72 -26.43
C ILE A 11 -7.66 14.93 -26.19
N GLY A 12 -6.60 15.58 -25.71
CA GLY A 12 -5.34 14.90 -25.37
C GLY A 12 -5.49 13.84 -24.28
N ILE A 13 -6.29 14.12 -23.24
CA ILE A 13 -6.59 13.17 -22.16
C ILE A 13 -7.39 11.98 -22.71
N ILE A 14 -8.38 12.21 -23.59
CA ILE A 14 -9.15 11.13 -24.23
C ILE A 14 -8.23 10.21 -25.04
N ILE A 15 -7.42 10.79 -25.93
CA ILE A 15 -6.54 10.05 -26.82
C ILE A 15 -5.51 9.25 -26.01
N SER A 16 -4.85 9.87 -25.03
CA SER A 16 -3.85 9.19 -24.20
C SER A 16 -4.43 8.04 -23.38
N ASN A 17 -5.62 8.21 -22.80
CA ASN A 17 -6.27 7.16 -22.02
C ASN A 17 -6.88 6.04 -22.88
N LEU A 18 -7.32 6.36 -24.10
CA LEU A 18 -7.69 5.35 -25.09
C LEU A 18 -6.48 4.47 -25.45
N PHE A 19 -5.33 5.09 -25.73
CA PHE A 19 -4.09 4.34 -25.99
C PHE A 19 -3.62 3.54 -24.77
N LEU A 20 -3.74 4.09 -23.56
CA LEU A 20 -3.45 3.35 -22.33
C LEU A 20 -4.34 2.10 -22.20
N SER A 21 -5.62 2.21 -22.57
CA SER A 21 -6.56 1.09 -22.57
C SER A 21 -6.19 0.02 -23.61
N LEU A 22 -5.86 0.44 -24.84
CA LEU A 22 -5.39 -0.47 -25.89
C LEU A 22 -4.08 -1.17 -25.51
N PHE A 23 -3.14 -0.43 -24.91
CA PHE A 23 -1.92 -0.99 -24.36
C PHE A 23 -2.22 -2.02 -23.25
N GLY A 24 -3.12 -1.68 -22.32
CA GLY A 24 -3.62 -2.58 -21.29
C GLY A 24 -4.21 -3.87 -21.87
N TYR A 25 -4.98 -3.78 -22.95
CA TYR A 25 -5.49 -4.94 -23.68
C TYR A 25 -4.38 -5.82 -24.26
N GLY A 26 -3.35 -5.21 -24.86
CA GLY A 26 -2.15 -5.93 -25.31
C GLY A 26 -1.45 -6.69 -24.18
N ILE A 27 -1.21 -6.03 -23.04
CA ILE A 27 -0.62 -6.65 -21.85
C ILE A 27 -1.51 -7.77 -21.30
N PHE A 28 -2.83 -7.60 -21.31
CA PHE A 28 -3.79 -8.62 -20.91
C PHE A 28 -3.68 -9.88 -21.78
N ARG A 29 -3.67 -9.71 -23.12
CA ARG A 29 -3.53 -10.81 -24.08
C ARG A 29 -2.20 -11.53 -23.94
N ILE A 30 -1.09 -10.80 -23.78
CA ILE A 30 0.23 -11.38 -23.51
C ILE A 30 0.19 -12.21 -22.21
N GLY A 31 -0.40 -11.65 -21.15
CA GLY A 31 -0.53 -12.33 -19.87
C GLY A 31 -1.35 -13.62 -19.96
N ARG A 32 -2.47 -13.59 -20.70
CA ARG A 32 -3.30 -14.78 -20.98
C ARG A 32 -2.51 -15.84 -21.76
N ASN A 33 -1.85 -15.46 -22.85
CA ASN A 33 -1.09 -16.38 -23.71
C ASN A 33 0.11 -17.02 -22.99
N GLU A 34 0.73 -16.29 -22.06
CA GLU A 34 1.84 -16.81 -21.24
C GLU A 34 1.38 -17.58 -19.99
N ALA A 35 0.07 -17.75 -19.78
CA ALA A 35 -0.50 -18.21 -18.51
C ALA A 35 0.01 -17.42 -17.28
N ASN A 36 0.37 -16.15 -17.50
CA ASN A 36 0.89 -15.24 -16.48
C ASN A 36 -0.24 -14.33 -15.96
N LYS A 37 -0.91 -14.82 -14.91
CA LYS A 37 -2.04 -14.12 -14.29
C LYS A 37 -1.73 -12.68 -13.87
N TYR A 38 -0.49 -12.36 -13.50
CA TYR A 38 -0.13 -11.02 -13.04
C TYR A 38 -0.08 -10.01 -14.20
N LYS A 39 0.49 -10.40 -15.35
CA LYS A 39 0.41 -9.59 -16.57
C LYS A 39 -1.05 -9.43 -17.01
N ALA A 40 -1.86 -10.50 -16.94
CA ALA A 40 -3.26 -10.42 -17.29
C ALA A 40 -4.03 -9.41 -16.40
N ILE A 41 -3.87 -9.53 -15.08
CA ILE A 41 -4.48 -8.60 -14.11
C ILE A 41 -3.98 -7.17 -14.35
N SER A 42 -2.67 -6.98 -14.54
CA SER A 42 -2.13 -5.65 -14.84
C SER A 42 -2.75 -5.05 -16.10
N GLY A 43 -2.98 -5.85 -17.14
CA GLY A 43 -3.65 -5.38 -18.37
C GLY A 43 -5.08 -4.93 -18.13
N ILE A 44 -5.86 -5.69 -17.34
CA ILE A 44 -7.22 -5.30 -16.93
C ILE A 44 -7.21 -3.99 -16.14
N ILE A 45 -6.26 -3.83 -15.21
CA ILE A 45 -6.13 -2.62 -14.40
C ILE A 45 -5.76 -1.40 -15.27
N LEU A 46 -4.89 -1.57 -16.27
CA LEU A 46 -4.56 -0.50 -17.22
C LEU A 46 -5.77 -0.10 -18.07
N ILE A 47 -6.60 -1.06 -18.51
CA ILE A 47 -7.87 -0.78 -19.20
C ILE A 47 -8.81 0.02 -18.29
N ALA A 48 -9.01 -0.44 -17.05
CA ALA A 48 -9.86 0.25 -16.09
C ALA A 48 -9.34 1.66 -15.79
N GLY A 49 -8.02 1.84 -15.68
CA GLY A 49 -7.37 3.13 -15.49
C GLY A 49 -7.60 4.07 -16.68
N GLY A 50 -7.46 3.58 -17.91
CA GLY A 50 -7.75 4.38 -19.10
C GLY A 50 -9.23 4.79 -19.18
N ILE A 51 -10.18 3.87 -18.93
CA ILE A 51 -11.61 4.20 -18.91
C ILE A 51 -11.91 5.26 -17.83
N ALA A 52 -11.42 5.06 -16.60
CA ALA A 52 -11.60 6.02 -15.52
C ALA A 52 -10.96 7.39 -15.84
N GLY A 53 -9.84 7.41 -16.58
CA GLY A 53 -9.16 8.62 -17.01
C GLY A 53 -9.94 9.40 -18.06
N ILE A 54 -10.78 8.73 -18.86
CA ILE A 54 -11.74 9.41 -19.76
C ILE A 54 -12.91 9.97 -18.94
N LEU A 55 -13.43 9.20 -17.99
CA LEU A 55 -14.57 9.61 -17.15
C LEU A 55 -14.26 10.85 -16.29
N ILE A 56 -13.01 11.04 -15.86
CA ILE A 56 -12.64 12.21 -15.04
C ILE A 56 -12.87 13.55 -15.76
N ILE A 57 -12.88 13.57 -17.10
CA ILE A 57 -13.14 14.77 -17.90
C ILE A 57 -14.57 15.29 -17.70
N LEU A 58 -15.51 14.37 -17.46
CA LEU A 58 -16.92 14.68 -17.19
C LEU A 58 -17.11 15.32 -15.80
N LEU A 59 -16.08 15.27 -14.96
CA LEU A 59 -16.11 15.73 -13.58
C LEU A 59 -15.05 16.82 -13.39
N PRO A 60 -15.27 18.05 -13.87
CA PRO A 60 -14.29 19.12 -13.74
C PRO A 60 -13.97 19.45 -12.28
N LYS A 61 -12.68 19.64 -11.97
CA LYS A 61 -12.22 20.20 -10.70
C LYS A 61 -12.75 21.64 -10.54
N ASP A 62 -13.13 21.99 -9.32
CA ASP A 62 -13.45 23.37 -8.95
C ASP A 62 -12.21 24.27 -9.04
N LEU A 63 -12.44 25.58 -9.19
CA LEU A 63 -11.36 26.55 -9.10
C LEU A 63 -10.90 26.66 -7.65
N ASP A 64 -9.59 26.82 -7.44
CA ASP A 64 -9.01 26.93 -6.09
C ASP A 64 -9.52 28.17 -5.32
N SER A 65 -10.15 29.13 -6.02
CA SER A 65 -10.78 30.34 -5.44
C SER A 65 -12.17 30.12 -4.83
N VAL A 66 -12.79 28.95 -5.04
CA VAL A 66 -14.12 28.67 -4.49
C VAL A 66 -14.00 28.20 -3.04
N SER A 67 -14.75 28.82 -2.13
CA SER A 67 -14.68 28.55 -0.69
C SER A 67 -15.22 27.17 -0.28
N ALA A 68 -16.10 26.57 -1.09
CA ALA A 68 -16.65 25.23 -0.88
C ALA A 68 -16.55 24.38 -2.15
N MET A 69 -16.10 23.14 -1.99
CA MET A 69 -15.99 22.19 -3.11
C MET A 69 -17.39 21.72 -3.54
N SER A 70 -17.67 21.79 -4.84
CA SER A 70 -18.89 21.25 -5.44
C SER A 70 -18.88 19.73 -5.41
N VAL A 71 -20.06 19.11 -5.56
CA VAL A 71 -20.18 17.64 -5.69
C VAL A 71 -19.30 17.12 -6.82
N THR A 72 -19.22 17.85 -7.93
CA THR A 72 -18.37 17.51 -9.07
C THR A 72 -16.88 17.56 -8.72
N GLY A 73 -16.44 18.58 -7.97
CA GLY A 73 -15.08 18.67 -7.47
C GLY A 73 -14.71 17.50 -6.55
N TYR A 74 -15.61 17.12 -5.63
CA TYR A 74 -15.41 15.94 -4.78
C TYR A 74 -15.25 14.65 -5.59
N LEU A 75 -16.14 14.42 -6.57
CA LEU A 75 -16.07 13.25 -7.44
C LEU A 75 -14.79 13.25 -8.28
N HIS A 76 -14.32 14.41 -8.75
CA HIS A 76 -13.03 14.53 -9.43
C HIS A 76 -11.88 14.02 -8.57
N HIS A 77 -11.79 14.49 -7.32
CA HIS A 77 -10.73 14.06 -6.40
C HIS A 77 -10.81 12.56 -6.07
N ILE A 78 -12.01 12.02 -5.90
CA ILE A 78 -12.21 10.57 -5.68
C ILE A 78 -11.70 9.77 -6.89
N ILE A 79 -12.07 10.16 -8.11
CA ILE A 79 -11.60 9.47 -9.31
C ILE A 79 -10.09 9.61 -9.49
N ALA A 80 -9.51 10.78 -9.21
CA ALA A 80 -8.06 10.98 -9.25
C ALA A 80 -7.32 10.06 -8.25
N ALA A 81 -7.86 9.89 -7.04
CA ALA A 81 -7.33 8.95 -6.06
C ALA A 81 -7.43 7.50 -6.55
N VAL A 82 -8.58 7.10 -7.12
CA VAL A 82 -8.78 5.77 -7.71
C VAL A 82 -7.80 5.52 -8.85
N LEU A 83 -7.62 6.49 -9.76
CA LEU A 83 -6.67 6.41 -10.87
C LEU A 83 -5.24 6.19 -10.38
N THR A 84 -4.85 6.89 -9.31
CA THR A 84 -3.52 6.75 -8.72
C THR A 84 -3.33 5.35 -8.13
N ILE A 85 -4.34 4.79 -7.46
CA ILE A 85 -4.31 3.41 -6.97
C ILE A 85 -4.24 2.41 -8.13
N LEU A 86 -5.03 2.58 -9.18
CA LEU A 86 -4.98 1.72 -10.37
C LEU A 86 -3.59 1.77 -11.03
N ALA A 87 -3.00 2.96 -11.15
CA ALA A 87 -1.64 3.14 -11.63
C ALA A 87 -0.63 2.35 -10.77
N MET A 88 -0.66 2.51 -9.45
CA MET A 88 0.21 1.78 -8.52
C MET A 88 0.02 0.26 -8.60
N LEU A 89 -1.22 -0.22 -8.66
CA LEU A 89 -1.51 -1.64 -8.81
C LEU A 89 -1.02 -2.18 -10.16
N SER A 90 -1.16 -1.42 -11.25
CA SER A 90 -0.67 -1.83 -12.56
C SER A 90 0.85 -2.02 -12.55
N ILE A 91 1.60 -1.09 -11.93
CA ILE A 91 3.05 -1.17 -11.74
C ILE A 91 3.41 -2.41 -10.94
N LEU A 92 2.73 -2.62 -9.82
CA LEU A 92 2.96 -3.74 -8.91
C LEU A 92 2.75 -5.08 -9.62
N PHE A 93 1.62 -5.25 -10.29
CA PHE A 93 1.27 -6.49 -10.98
C PHE A 93 2.12 -6.76 -12.22
N SER A 94 2.46 -5.73 -12.99
CA SER A 94 3.42 -5.87 -14.10
C SER A 94 4.84 -6.19 -13.62
N GLY A 95 5.29 -5.56 -12.53
CA GLY A 95 6.56 -5.86 -11.89
C GLY A 95 6.65 -7.33 -11.44
N PHE A 96 5.56 -7.90 -10.93
CA PHE A 96 5.49 -9.35 -10.67
C PHE A 96 5.42 -10.16 -11.94
N GLY A 97 4.62 -9.75 -12.92
CA GLY A 97 4.50 -10.43 -14.21
C GLY A 97 5.86 -10.65 -14.91
N GLN A 98 6.84 -9.80 -14.67
CA GLN A 98 8.17 -9.88 -15.27
C GLN A 98 9.21 -10.64 -14.41
N PHE A 99 8.87 -11.84 -13.90
CA PHE A 99 9.74 -12.61 -12.99
C PHE A 99 11.17 -12.83 -13.45
N HIS A 100 11.40 -12.91 -14.76
CA HIS A 100 12.71 -13.18 -15.35
C HIS A 100 13.58 -11.91 -15.47
N ASN A 101 12.99 -10.72 -15.42
CA ASN A 101 13.72 -9.45 -15.54
C ASN A 101 13.86 -8.76 -14.17
N ARG A 102 14.86 -9.20 -13.39
CA ARG A 102 15.14 -8.65 -12.04
C ARG A 102 15.34 -7.13 -12.05
N LYS A 103 16.01 -6.59 -13.07
CA LYS A 103 16.26 -5.15 -13.21
C LYS A 103 14.95 -4.39 -13.34
N PHE A 104 14.05 -4.83 -14.23
CA PHE A 104 12.75 -4.20 -14.41
C PHE A 104 11.85 -4.31 -13.16
N ARG A 105 11.94 -5.42 -12.43
CA ARG A 105 11.20 -5.56 -11.16
C ARG A 105 11.68 -4.56 -10.11
N ILE A 106 12.99 -4.39 -9.95
CA ILE A 106 13.56 -3.39 -9.04
C ILE A 106 13.14 -1.99 -9.48
N TYR A 107 13.25 -1.68 -10.79
CA TYR A 107 12.76 -0.44 -11.36
C TYR A 107 11.28 -0.19 -11.02
N SER A 108 10.41 -1.18 -11.24
CA SER A 108 8.97 -1.05 -10.94
C SER A 108 8.70 -0.83 -9.46
N ILE A 109 9.46 -1.46 -8.55
CA ILE A 109 9.35 -1.22 -7.10
C ILE A 109 9.76 0.21 -6.76
N ILE A 110 10.86 0.70 -7.33
CA ILE A 110 11.31 2.08 -7.11
C ILE A 110 10.28 3.08 -7.65
N SER A 111 9.79 2.87 -8.88
CA SER A 111 8.72 3.70 -9.46
C SER A 111 7.46 3.71 -8.59
N LEU A 112 7.04 2.54 -8.09
CA LEU A 112 5.89 2.42 -7.20
C LEU A 112 6.07 3.23 -5.90
N ILE A 113 7.25 3.12 -5.27
CA ILE A 113 7.56 3.87 -4.04
C ILE A 113 7.54 5.38 -4.31
N LEU A 114 8.18 5.83 -5.40
CA LEU A 114 8.22 7.26 -5.75
C LEU A 114 6.82 7.80 -6.06
N ILE A 115 6.04 7.10 -6.89
CA ILE A 115 4.66 7.47 -7.21
C ILE A 115 3.82 7.54 -5.94
N PHE A 116 3.96 6.58 -5.03
CA PHE A 116 3.25 6.60 -3.77
C PHE A 116 3.63 7.82 -2.91
N ILE A 117 4.92 8.10 -2.76
CA ILE A 117 5.42 9.27 -2.00
C ILE A 117 4.85 10.57 -2.58
N PHE A 118 4.91 10.76 -3.88
CA PHE A 118 4.42 11.99 -4.51
C PHE A 118 2.88 12.07 -4.49
N ALA A 119 2.17 10.95 -4.66
CA ALA A 119 0.72 10.92 -4.55
C ALA A 119 0.22 11.31 -3.16
N VAL A 120 0.86 10.78 -2.11
CA VAL A 120 0.55 11.15 -0.72
C VAL A 120 0.90 12.62 -0.49
N THR A 121 2.08 13.06 -0.93
CA THR A 121 2.50 14.46 -0.83
C THR A 121 1.52 15.40 -1.53
N THR A 122 0.98 15.02 -2.69
CA THR A 122 -0.07 15.77 -3.39
C THR A 122 -1.31 15.95 -2.51
N VAL A 123 -1.83 14.86 -1.93
CA VAL A 123 -3.03 14.92 -1.07
C VAL A 123 -2.79 15.86 0.11
N ILE A 124 -1.67 15.68 0.80
CA ILE A 124 -1.39 16.48 1.99
C ILE A 124 -1.10 17.95 1.63
N ALA A 125 -0.36 18.20 0.55
CA ALA A 125 -0.16 19.55 0.01
C ALA A 125 -1.52 20.21 -0.29
N GLY A 126 -2.47 19.45 -0.83
CA GLY A 126 -3.84 19.90 -1.11
C GLY A 126 -4.56 20.33 0.16
N MET A 127 -4.49 19.50 1.21
CA MET A 127 -5.07 19.83 2.52
C MET A 127 -4.45 21.08 3.14
N SER A 128 -3.14 21.26 2.98
CA SER A 128 -2.42 22.43 3.50
C SER A 128 -2.57 23.70 2.65
N LYS A 129 -3.28 23.64 1.51
CA LYS A 129 -3.32 24.71 0.49
C LYS A 129 -1.93 25.16 0.04
N ALA A 130 -0.97 24.24 0.01
CA ALA A 130 0.38 24.55 -0.46
C ALA A 130 0.37 24.80 -1.99
N SER A 131 1.17 25.76 -2.44
CA SER A 131 1.29 26.10 -3.86
C SER A 131 1.90 24.98 -4.72
N LEU A 132 2.51 23.97 -4.09
CA LEU A 132 3.24 22.88 -4.74
C LEU A 132 2.36 21.70 -5.17
N VAL A 133 1.04 21.72 -4.91
CA VAL A 133 0.13 20.60 -5.24
C VAL A 133 0.24 20.19 -6.71
N GLY A 134 0.15 21.16 -7.62
CA GLY A 134 0.23 20.90 -9.06
C GLY A 134 1.59 20.34 -9.50
N LEU A 135 2.67 20.67 -8.80
CA LEU A 135 4.00 20.12 -9.08
C LEU A 135 4.04 18.62 -8.72
N PHE A 136 3.58 18.25 -7.53
CA PHE A 136 3.59 16.86 -7.08
C PHE A 136 2.65 15.97 -7.91
N GLU A 137 1.51 16.50 -8.36
CA GLU A 137 0.63 15.81 -9.32
C GLU A 137 1.37 15.50 -10.64
N ARG A 138 2.07 16.49 -11.20
CA ARG A 138 2.83 16.32 -12.44
C ARG A 138 3.98 15.33 -12.30
N ILE A 139 4.70 15.35 -11.18
CA ILE A 139 5.77 14.37 -10.91
C ILE A 139 5.20 12.96 -10.84
N THR A 140 4.07 12.78 -10.15
CA THR A 140 3.38 11.49 -10.05
C THR A 140 2.99 10.96 -11.44
N LEU A 141 2.37 11.81 -12.27
CA LEU A 141 1.99 11.46 -13.64
C LEU A 141 3.21 11.15 -14.52
N PHE A 142 4.27 11.96 -14.43
CA PHE A 142 5.50 11.76 -15.20
C PHE A 142 6.15 10.42 -14.89
N LEU A 143 6.31 10.08 -13.62
CA LEU A 143 6.86 8.78 -13.19
C LEU A 143 6.02 7.62 -13.70
N TYR A 144 4.69 7.75 -13.69
CA TYR A 144 3.79 6.73 -14.21
C TYR A 144 3.94 6.56 -15.72
N PHE A 145 3.92 7.64 -16.51
CA PHE A 145 4.07 7.55 -17.96
C PHE A 145 5.46 7.07 -18.38
N GLN A 146 6.52 7.48 -17.67
CA GLN A 146 7.86 6.93 -17.87
C GLN A 146 7.87 5.42 -17.67
N TRP A 147 7.20 4.93 -16.62
CA TRP A 147 7.05 3.50 -16.40
C TRP A 147 6.26 2.80 -17.52
N VAL A 148 5.15 3.39 -18.01
CA VAL A 148 4.38 2.86 -19.14
C VAL A 148 5.23 2.75 -20.40
N ILE A 149 6.05 3.76 -20.72
CA ILE A 149 6.97 3.76 -21.87
C ILE A 149 7.96 2.60 -21.78
N ILE A 150 8.62 2.42 -20.64
CA ILE A 150 9.60 1.33 -20.44
C ILE A 150 8.90 -0.04 -20.52
N MET A 151 7.72 -0.17 -19.92
CA MET A 151 6.95 -1.41 -19.98
C MET A 151 6.51 -1.74 -21.42
N SER A 152 6.12 -0.72 -22.20
CA SER A 152 5.80 -0.87 -23.63
C SER A 152 7.01 -1.36 -24.43
N GLY A 153 8.18 -0.74 -24.25
CA GLY A 153 9.42 -1.18 -24.89
C GLY A 153 9.81 -2.63 -24.54
N LEU A 154 9.58 -3.05 -23.30
CA LEU A 154 9.80 -4.44 -22.90
C LEU A 154 8.77 -5.41 -23.48
N ALA A 155 7.51 -5.01 -23.61
CA ALA A 155 6.48 -5.81 -24.25
C ALA A 155 6.81 -6.05 -25.74
N LEU A 156 7.29 -5.02 -26.44
CA LEU A 156 7.79 -5.12 -27.81
C LEU A 156 9.00 -6.05 -27.92
N LYS A 157 9.97 -5.94 -27.00
CA LYS A 157 11.14 -6.83 -27.02
C LYS A 157 10.77 -8.30 -26.76
N HIS A 158 9.73 -8.55 -25.98
CA HIS A 158 9.30 -9.90 -25.62
C HIS A 158 8.46 -10.59 -26.71
N SER A 159 7.96 -9.87 -27.72
CA SER A 159 7.36 -10.51 -28.91
C SER A 159 8.40 -11.23 -29.78
N VAL A 160 9.70 -11.03 -29.50
CA VAL A 160 10.83 -11.66 -30.18
C VAL A 160 11.54 -12.63 -29.22
N SER A 161 11.64 -13.91 -29.63
CA SER A 161 12.44 -15.00 -29.04
C SER A 161 11.81 -15.91 -27.95
N LYS A 162 11.29 -17.06 -28.41
CA LYS A 162 11.03 -18.29 -27.60
C LYS A 162 12.32 -18.99 -27.12
N LYS A 163 13.48 -18.75 -27.77
CA LYS A 163 14.71 -19.54 -27.62
C LYS A 163 15.47 -19.28 -26.31
N THR A 164 15.27 -18.11 -25.68
CA THR A 164 15.96 -17.72 -24.44
C THR A 164 15.31 -18.27 -23.17
N LYS A 165 14.00 -18.57 -23.21
CA LYS A 165 13.24 -19.08 -22.04
C LYS A 165 13.68 -20.47 -21.58
N GLN A 166 14.21 -21.29 -22.48
CA GLN A 166 14.64 -22.67 -22.19
C GLN A 166 15.97 -22.72 -21.41
N LYS A 167 16.96 -21.89 -21.77
CA LYS A 167 18.29 -21.87 -21.12
C LYS A 167 18.25 -21.36 -19.67
N ILE A 168 17.33 -20.45 -19.35
CA ILE A 168 17.19 -19.88 -17.99
C ILE A 168 16.55 -20.88 -17.01
N ALA A 169 15.69 -21.79 -17.52
CA ALA A 169 15.06 -22.84 -16.72
C ALA A 169 16.07 -23.91 -16.26
N GLU A 170 17.06 -24.24 -17.08
CA GLU A 170 18.14 -25.18 -16.72
C GLU A 170 19.14 -24.57 -15.71
N PHE A 171 19.48 -23.30 -15.85
CA PHE A 171 20.40 -22.62 -14.94
C PHE A 171 19.80 -22.44 -13.53
N SER A 172 18.50 -22.11 -13.44
CA SER A 172 17.80 -21.95 -12.15
C SER A 172 17.72 -23.25 -11.35
N LYS A 173 17.63 -24.42 -12.02
CA LYS A 173 17.66 -25.73 -11.35
C LYS A 173 18.98 -25.98 -10.61
N ARG A 174 20.10 -25.46 -11.10
CA ARG A 174 21.44 -25.67 -10.50
C ARG A 174 21.72 -24.79 -9.27
N ILE A 175 21.19 -23.57 -9.23
CA ILE A 175 21.41 -22.64 -8.10
C ILE A 175 20.53 -22.98 -6.89
N ILE A 176 19.32 -23.51 -7.12
CA ILE A 176 18.37 -23.88 -6.07
C ILE A 176 18.90 -25.03 -5.18
N ALA A 177 19.82 -25.85 -5.70
CA ALA A 177 20.42 -26.96 -4.97
C ALA A 177 21.37 -26.54 -3.83
N LYS A 178 21.79 -25.27 -3.75
CA LYS A 178 22.94 -24.88 -2.91
C LYS A 178 22.63 -24.02 -1.67
N THR A 179 21.37 -23.67 -1.39
CA THR A 179 21.05 -22.76 -0.27
C THR A 179 19.96 -23.32 0.63
N ASN A 180 20.34 -24.26 1.50
CA ASN A 180 19.43 -24.91 2.44
C ASN A 180 19.92 -24.72 3.88
N GLN A 181 19.96 -23.47 4.36
CA GLN A 181 20.12 -23.22 5.79
C GLN A 181 18.75 -23.34 6.48
N LYS A 182 18.64 -24.33 7.37
CA LYS A 182 17.46 -24.53 8.22
C LYS A 182 17.53 -23.53 9.38
N VAL A 183 16.51 -22.67 9.51
CA VAL A 183 16.31 -21.87 10.73
C VAL A 183 16.00 -22.81 11.90
N PRO A 184 16.69 -22.70 13.05
CA PRO A 184 16.42 -23.54 14.21
C PRO A 184 14.96 -23.42 14.69
N VAL A 185 14.37 -24.52 15.17
CA VAL A 185 12.96 -24.57 15.62
C VAL A 185 12.67 -23.54 16.71
N ARG A 186 13.59 -23.36 17.67
CA ARG A 186 13.46 -22.37 18.75
C ARG A 186 13.24 -20.94 18.24
N MET A 187 13.93 -20.54 17.17
CA MET A 187 13.78 -19.20 16.58
C MET A 187 12.41 -19.01 15.93
N LYS A 188 11.83 -20.05 15.33
CA LYS A 188 10.48 -19.97 14.73
C LYS A 188 9.41 -19.67 15.78
N ILE A 189 9.55 -20.25 16.97
CA ILE A 189 8.62 -20.03 18.10
C ILE A 189 8.73 -18.58 18.59
N VAL A 190 9.94 -18.06 18.77
CA VAL A 190 10.18 -16.67 19.21
C VAL A 190 9.49 -15.69 18.27
N TYR A 191 9.69 -15.82 16.95
CA TYR A 191 9.06 -14.92 15.99
C TYR A 191 7.53 -15.03 16.00
N ALA A 192 6.98 -16.24 16.15
CA ALA A 192 5.55 -16.42 16.23
C ALA A 192 4.95 -15.83 17.53
N VAL A 193 5.66 -15.90 18.65
CA VAL A 193 5.25 -15.23 19.89
C VAL A 193 5.29 -13.71 19.73
N ALA A 194 6.31 -13.16 19.09
CA ALA A 194 6.38 -11.73 18.78
C ALA A 194 5.17 -11.28 17.94
N GLY A 195 4.76 -12.07 16.94
CA GLY A 195 3.57 -11.79 16.13
C GLY A 195 2.25 -11.88 16.89
N ILE A 196 2.19 -12.63 18.00
CA ILE A 196 1.02 -12.65 18.91
C ILE A 196 1.06 -11.44 19.84
N LEU A 197 2.24 -11.10 20.38
CA LEU A 197 2.39 -9.99 21.31
C LEU A 197 2.13 -8.63 20.65
N ALA A 198 2.57 -8.42 19.41
CA ALA A 198 2.36 -7.15 18.70
C ALA A 198 0.90 -6.66 18.74
N PRO A 199 -0.10 -7.42 18.23
CA PRO A 199 -1.49 -6.98 18.27
C PRO A 199 -2.07 -6.89 19.70
N LEU A 200 -1.70 -7.79 20.61
CA LEU A 200 -2.21 -7.75 21.99
C LEU A 200 -1.73 -6.51 22.76
N VAL A 201 -0.44 -6.19 22.64
CA VAL A 201 0.14 -4.98 23.21
C VAL A 201 -0.52 -3.75 22.60
N TYR A 202 -0.58 -3.67 21.26
CA TYR A 202 -1.19 -2.52 20.60
C TYR A 202 -2.62 -2.27 21.08
N THR A 203 -3.47 -3.30 21.04
CA THR A 203 -4.86 -3.21 21.48
C THR A 203 -4.96 -2.84 22.96
N GLY A 204 -4.14 -3.46 23.82
CA GLY A 204 -4.10 -3.13 25.25
C GLY A 204 -3.78 -1.66 25.52
N PHE A 205 -2.80 -1.09 24.82
CA PHE A 205 -2.43 0.32 24.96
C PHE A 205 -3.43 1.29 24.34
N VAL A 206 -4.12 0.91 23.24
CA VAL A 206 -5.24 1.72 22.71
C VAL A 206 -6.38 1.78 23.72
N LEU A 207 -6.75 0.64 24.31
CA LEU A 207 -7.81 0.59 25.32
C LEU A 207 -7.40 1.38 26.57
N ALA A 208 -6.19 1.16 27.08
CA ALA A 208 -5.67 1.92 28.22
C ALA A 208 -5.65 3.42 27.94
N GLY A 209 -5.19 3.85 26.76
CA GLY A 209 -5.20 5.26 26.37
C GLY A 209 -6.60 5.86 26.33
N GLY A 210 -7.59 5.11 25.85
CA GLY A 210 -8.99 5.53 25.88
C GLY A 210 -9.55 5.65 27.31
N PHE A 211 -9.22 4.72 28.20
CA PHE A 211 -9.65 4.78 29.60
C PHE A 211 -8.96 5.90 30.39
N LEU A 212 -7.69 6.18 30.10
CA LEU A 212 -6.89 7.19 30.80
C LEU A 212 -7.21 8.63 30.36
N ARG A 213 -8.05 8.80 29.34
CA ARG A 213 -8.35 10.11 28.74
C ARG A 213 -9.86 10.33 28.67
N PRO A 214 -10.48 10.99 29.68
CA PRO A 214 -11.93 11.18 29.75
C PRO A 214 -12.53 11.96 28.58
N ASP A 215 -11.76 12.86 27.95
CA ASP A 215 -12.15 13.63 26.77
C ASP A 215 -11.98 12.85 25.45
N TYR A 216 -11.54 11.58 25.51
CA TYR A 216 -11.33 10.76 24.33
C TYR A 216 -12.59 10.03 23.89
N ALA A 217 -13.22 10.50 22.80
CA ALA A 217 -14.34 9.82 22.15
C ALA A 217 -13.84 8.80 21.11
N PRO A 218 -14.00 7.47 21.31
CA PRO A 218 -13.41 6.47 20.41
C PRO A 218 -14.01 6.43 19.00
N LEU A 219 -15.20 6.99 18.81
CA LEU A 219 -15.87 7.00 17.50
C LEU A 219 -15.31 8.11 16.60
N SER A 220 -15.05 9.28 17.18
CA SER A 220 -14.59 10.48 16.46
C SER A 220 -13.09 10.65 16.49
N HIS A 221 -12.45 10.42 17.64
CA HIS A 221 -11.01 10.60 17.79
C HIS A 221 -10.23 9.40 17.25
N THR A 222 -9.25 9.69 16.42
CA THR A 222 -8.32 8.69 15.88
C THR A 222 -7.42 8.13 16.99
N ILE A 223 -6.85 6.94 16.81
CA ILE A 223 -5.85 6.36 17.70
C ILE A 223 -4.63 7.28 17.78
N SER A 224 -4.26 7.95 16.68
CA SER A 224 -3.20 8.96 16.66
C SER A 224 -3.46 10.12 17.65
N THR A 225 -4.71 10.45 17.98
CA THR A 225 -5.06 11.46 18.99
C THR A 225 -4.63 11.03 20.41
N LEU A 226 -4.42 9.74 20.69
CA LEU A 226 -3.91 9.26 21.98
C LEU A 226 -2.44 9.63 22.24
N VAL A 227 -1.68 9.94 21.19
CA VAL A 227 -0.24 10.26 21.28
C VAL A 227 0.13 11.61 20.67
N GLN A 228 -0.89 12.45 20.43
CA GLN A 228 -0.72 13.83 19.98
C GLN A 228 0.17 14.63 20.94
N THR A 229 0.68 15.77 20.47
CA THR A 229 1.69 16.56 21.20
C THR A 229 1.31 16.84 22.65
N ASP A 230 0.04 17.18 22.93
CA ASP A 230 -0.40 17.55 24.27
C ASP A 230 -1.24 16.46 24.96
N ALA A 231 -1.17 15.21 24.49
CA ALA A 231 -1.94 14.14 25.08
C ALA A 231 -1.43 13.79 26.50
N PRO A 232 -2.33 13.62 27.49
CA PRO A 232 -1.95 13.09 28.80
C PRO A 232 -1.41 11.67 28.64
N ASN A 233 -0.47 11.27 29.50
CA ASN A 233 0.09 9.92 29.52
C ASN A 233 0.75 9.47 28.19
N LYS A 234 1.09 10.40 27.27
CA LYS A 234 1.69 10.06 25.97
C LYS A 234 2.96 9.22 26.08
N VAL A 235 3.77 9.39 27.13
CA VAL A 235 5.04 8.66 27.30
C VAL A 235 4.80 7.15 27.43
N ILE A 236 3.87 6.74 28.30
CA ILE A 236 3.57 5.32 28.50
C ILE A 236 2.90 4.70 27.26
N LEU A 237 2.00 5.45 26.60
CA LEU A 237 1.34 5.02 25.37
C LEU A 237 2.34 4.84 24.21
N ARG A 238 3.27 5.80 24.05
CA ARG A 238 4.35 5.72 23.05
C ARG A 238 5.25 4.51 23.30
N ALA A 239 5.63 4.24 24.55
CA ALA A 239 6.43 3.06 24.90
C ALA A 239 5.74 1.76 24.49
N GLY A 240 4.42 1.64 24.76
CA GLY A 240 3.62 0.49 24.34
C GLY A 240 3.55 0.33 22.82
N PHE A 241 3.32 1.42 22.08
CA PHE A 241 3.31 1.37 20.61
C PHE A 241 4.68 1.07 20.02
N ILE A 242 5.78 1.57 20.58
CA ILE A 242 7.14 1.21 20.16
C ILE A 242 7.37 -0.29 20.38
N PHE A 243 7.02 -0.81 21.56
CA PHE A 243 7.19 -2.22 21.87
C PHE A 243 6.39 -3.12 20.93
N SER A 244 5.13 -2.76 20.64
CA SER A 244 4.31 -3.43 19.63
C SER A 244 4.96 -3.46 18.25
N ASN A 245 5.51 -2.33 17.79
CA ASN A 245 6.16 -2.24 16.48
C ASN A 245 7.48 -3.05 16.43
N ILE A 246 8.25 -3.11 17.51
CA ILE A 246 9.42 -3.99 17.61
C ILE A 246 8.99 -5.46 17.49
N CYS A 247 7.93 -5.86 18.20
CA CYS A 247 7.37 -7.21 18.10
C CYS A 247 6.92 -7.53 16.66
N LEU A 248 6.31 -6.56 15.98
CA LEU A 248 5.92 -6.68 14.59
C LEU A 248 7.12 -6.88 13.65
N MET A 249 8.19 -6.10 13.84
CA MET A 249 9.43 -6.24 13.06
C MET A 249 10.07 -7.62 13.26
N LEU A 250 10.12 -8.12 14.50
CA LEU A 250 10.62 -9.46 14.81
C LEU A 250 9.78 -10.54 14.12
N PHE A 251 8.45 -10.39 14.12
CA PHE A 251 7.56 -11.30 13.39
C PHE A 251 7.79 -11.25 11.86
N GLY A 252 7.91 -10.05 11.29
CA GLY A 252 8.24 -9.84 9.88
C GLY A 252 9.58 -10.47 9.49
N TYR A 253 10.59 -10.33 10.34
CA TYR A 253 11.89 -10.99 10.17
C TYR A 253 11.77 -12.52 10.21
N GLY A 254 10.94 -13.06 11.10
CA GLY A 254 10.62 -14.48 11.11
C GLY A 254 9.98 -14.96 9.81
N LEU A 255 8.97 -14.25 9.31
CA LEU A 255 8.35 -14.54 8.02
C LEU A 255 9.36 -14.49 6.87
N PHE A 256 10.24 -13.49 6.87
CA PHE A 256 11.31 -13.34 5.89
C PHE A 256 12.30 -14.51 5.91
N SER A 257 12.90 -14.77 7.07
CA SER A 257 13.97 -15.76 7.27
C SER A 257 13.50 -17.19 7.00
N ILE A 258 12.30 -17.55 7.46
CA ILE A 258 11.73 -18.90 7.25
C ILE A 258 11.34 -19.13 5.80
N SER A 259 10.90 -18.08 5.10
CA SER A 259 10.35 -18.19 3.74
C SER A 259 11.36 -17.94 2.63
N ARG A 260 12.62 -17.60 2.97
CA ARG A 260 13.68 -17.23 2.02
C ARG A 260 14.01 -18.34 1.01
N ASN A 261 13.53 -19.57 1.24
CA ASN A 261 13.67 -20.68 0.33
C ASN A 261 12.73 -20.54 -0.90
N ILE A 262 13.21 -20.92 -2.09
CA ILE A 262 12.67 -20.50 -3.41
C ILE A 262 11.16 -20.74 -3.60
N ARG A 263 10.55 -21.72 -2.91
CA ARG A 263 9.13 -22.04 -3.05
C ARG A 263 8.17 -21.05 -2.37
N LYS A 264 8.63 -20.19 -1.44
CA LYS A 264 7.78 -19.23 -0.70
C LYS A 264 8.25 -17.77 -0.82
N LYS A 265 8.84 -17.39 -1.95
CA LYS A 265 9.41 -16.03 -2.18
C LYS A 265 8.49 -14.86 -1.77
N TYR A 266 7.18 -14.96 -2.00
CA TYR A 266 6.25 -13.87 -1.64
C TYR A 266 6.02 -13.76 -0.14
N ARG A 267 6.05 -14.89 0.60
CA ARG A 267 5.98 -14.84 2.06
C ARG A 267 7.21 -14.16 2.66
N SER A 268 8.37 -14.22 1.99
CA SER A 268 9.53 -13.41 2.36
C SER A 268 9.30 -11.91 2.14
N TRP A 269 8.73 -11.54 1.00
CA TRP A 269 8.39 -10.13 0.72
C TRP A 269 7.33 -9.59 1.67
N SER A 270 6.37 -10.43 2.07
CA SER A 270 5.42 -10.11 3.13
C SER A 270 6.12 -9.79 4.45
N GLY A 271 7.10 -10.62 4.84
CA GLY A 271 7.93 -10.36 6.01
C GLY A 271 8.70 -9.04 5.95
N LEU A 272 9.35 -8.74 4.82
CA LEU A 272 10.05 -7.46 4.62
C LEU A 272 9.10 -6.26 4.68
N ALA A 273 7.91 -6.39 4.10
CA ALA A 273 6.90 -5.34 4.18
C ALA A 273 6.43 -5.11 5.62
N LEU A 274 6.31 -6.14 6.47
CA LEU A 274 5.99 -5.95 7.90
C LEU A 274 7.12 -5.29 8.69
N ILE A 275 8.38 -5.56 8.34
CA ILE A 275 9.51 -4.82 8.93
C ILE A 275 9.39 -3.34 8.55
N GLY A 276 9.12 -3.04 7.28
CA GLY A 276 8.85 -1.67 6.82
C GLY A 276 7.69 -1.03 7.58
N ALA A 277 6.58 -1.75 7.78
CA ALA A 277 5.45 -1.29 8.58
C ALA A 277 5.87 -0.95 10.02
N GLY A 278 6.62 -1.82 10.70
CA GLY A 278 7.07 -1.58 12.07
C GLY A 278 8.01 -0.37 12.19
N ILE A 279 8.95 -0.21 11.24
CA ILE A 279 9.82 0.98 11.19
C ILE A 279 8.97 2.24 11.04
N THR A 280 8.04 2.25 10.08
CA THR A 280 7.14 3.38 9.86
C THR A 280 6.27 3.67 11.09
N GLY A 281 5.78 2.62 11.77
CA GLY A 281 5.03 2.76 13.02
C GLY A 281 5.82 3.46 14.12
N ILE A 282 7.12 3.22 14.23
CA ILE A 282 8.01 3.94 15.16
C ILE A 282 8.20 5.39 14.70
N LEU A 283 8.35 5.64 13.40
CA LEU A 283 8.48 7.01 12.87
C LEU A 283 7.23 7.86 13.16
N ILE A 284 6.02 7.29 13.05
CA ILE A 284 4.75 7.96 13.41
C ILE A 284 4.75 8.43 14.88
N ILE A 285 5.45 7.72 15.77
CA ILE A 285 5.56 8.07 17.20
C ILE A 285 6.54 9.22 17.43
N ILE A 286 7.60 9.30 16.61
CA ILE A 286 8.62 10.36 16.66
C ILE A 286 8.03 11.69 16.15
N PHE A 287 7.18 11.64 15.13
CA PHE A 287 6.49 12.79 14.57
C PHE A 287 5.03 12.78 15.03
N PRO A 288 4.68 13.38 16.19
CA PRO A 288 3.31 13.35 16.70
C PRO A 288 2.32 14.13 15.83
N LYS A 289 1.05 13.72 15.92
CA LYS A 289 -0.08 14.48 15.38
C LYS A 289 -0.20 15.82 16.08
N ASP A 290 -0.52 16.86 15.31
CA ASP A 290 -0.89 18.16 15.82
C ASP A 290 -2.23 18.10 16.59
N PRO A 291 -2.43 18.94 17.62
CA PRO A 291 -3.75 19.18 18.21
C PRO A 291 -4.81 19.53 17.15
N GLU A 292 -6.05 19.08 17.36
CA GLU A 292 -7.13 19.24 16.36
C GLU A 292 -7.53 20.70 16.08
N ASN A 293 -7.18 21.61 16.99
CA ASN A 293 -7.51 23.04 16.92
C ASN A 293 -6.40 23.92 16.32
N ILE A 294 -5.28 23.35 15.87
CA ILE A 294 -4.19 24.12 15.27
C ILE A 294 -4.02 23.81 13.78
N ARG A 295 -3.43 24.76 13.04
CA ARG A 295 -3.02 24.53 11.65
C ARG A 295 -1.96 23.44 11.59
N MET A 296 -2.06 22.55 10.61
CA MET A 296 -1.11 21.46 10.40
C MET A 296 0.31 21.99 10.26
N THR A 297 1.20 21.54 11.14
CA THR A 297 2.63 21.82 11.16
C THR A 297 3.39 20.83 10.28
N LEU A 298 4.69 21.05 10.07
CA LEU A 298 5.55 20.08 9.38
C LEU A 298 5.61 18.74 10.12
N THR A 299 5.52 18.75 11.46
CA THR A 299 5.53 17.53 12.27
C THR A 299 4.24 16.74 12.07
N GLY A 300 3.07 17.38 12.15
CA GLY A 300 1.79 16.72 11.88
C GLY A 300 1.65 16.28 10.42
N PHE A 301 2.16 17.06 9.46
CA PHE A 301 2.29 16.62 8.07
C PHE A 301 3.07 15.30 7.97
N THR A 302 4.24 15.26 8.61
CA THR A 302 5.14 14.10 8.60
C THR A 302 4.48 12.88 9.26
N HIS A 303 3.70 13.09 10.32
CA HIS A 303 2.88 12.06 10.95
C HIS A 303 1.93 11.39 9.95
N HIS A 304 1.11 12.19 9.25
CA HIS A 304 0.15 11.69 8.27
C HIS A 304 0.83 11.01 7.07
N PHE A 305 1.96 11.55 6.61
CA PHE A 305 2.78 10.93 5.57
C PHE A 305 3.22 9.51 5.96
N PHE A 306 3.72 9.32 7.18
CA PHE A 306 4.10 7.99 7.65
C PHE A 306 2.91 7.06 7.89
N ILE A 307 1.74 7.57 8.31
CA ILE A 307 0.50 6.75 8.36
C ILE A 307 0.19 6.17 6.97
N ALA A 308 0.28 6.98 5.92
CA ALA A 308 0.03 6.51 4.56
C ALA A 308 1.04 5.42 4.15
N ILE A 309 2.33 5.61 4.42
CA ILE A 309 3.39 4.62 4.15
C ILE A 309 3.13 3.31 4.93
N LEU A 310 2.73 3.41 6.20
CA LEU A 310 2.40 2.26 7.04
C LEU A 310 1.28 1.43 6.39
N ALA A 311 0.19 2.09 5.98
CA ALA A 311 -0.94 1.44 5.35
C ALA A 311 -0.52 0.67 4.09
N VAL A 312 0.34 1.26 3.25
CA VAL A 312 0.88 0.58 2.06
C VAL A 312 1.69 -0.65 2.43
N PHE A 313 2.61 -0.55 3.40
CA PHE A 313 3.39 -1.71 3.80
C PHE A 313 2.52 -2.86 4.32
N VAL A 314 1.48 -2.55 5.08
CA VAL A 314 0.52 -3.54 5.58
C VAL A 314 -0.28 -4.19 4.44
N ILE A 315 -0.80 -3.39 3.50
CA ILE A 315 -1.54 -3.86 2.32
C ILE A 315 -0.65 -4.77 1.45
N VAL A 316 0.55 -4.28 1.13
CA VAL A 316 1.55 -5.00 0.34
C VAL A 316 1.97 -6.29 1.05
N SER A 317 2.14 -6.27 2.37
CA SER A 317 2.46 -7.48 3.13
C SER A 317 1.36 -8.53 3.03
N THR A 318 0.11 -8.13 3.23
CA THR A 318 -1.05 -9.02 3.20
C THR A 318 -1.23 -9.64 1.82
N LEU A 319 -1.12 -8.82 0.77
CA LEU A 319 -1.15 -9.24 -0.63
C LEU A 319 -0.04 -10.26 -0.94
N PHE A 320 1.18 -9.98 -0.50
CA PHE A 320 2.30 -10.88 -0.72
C PHE A 320 2.14 -12.20 0.03
N PHE A 321 1.59 -12.17 1.24
CA PHE A 321 1.31 -13.37 2.00
C PHE A 321 0.29 -14.24 1.26
N GLU A 322 -0.80 -13.65 0.77
CA GLU A 322 -1.81 -14.35 -0.04
C GLU A 322 -1.16 -15.10 -1.22
N PHE A 323 -0.27 -14.44 -1.96
CA PHE A 323 0.44 -15.08 -3.08
C PHE A 323 1.49 -16.10 -2.66
N GLY A 324 2.03 -15.98 -1.45
CA GLY A 324 3.00 -16.91 -0.89
C GLY A 324 2.38 -18.21 -0.39
N GLU A 325 1.09 -18.19 -0.05
CA GLU A 325 0.41 -19.28 0.64
C GLU A 325 -0.38 -20.17 -0.33
N ASN A 326 0.32 -21.08 -1.01
CA ASN A 326 -0.27 -21.96 -2.02
C ASN A 326 -0.87 -23.25 -1.45
N HIS A 327 -0.44 -23.69 -0.26
CA HIS A 327 -0.85 -24.98 0.31
C HIS A 327 -2.05 -24.86 1.25
N ASN A 328 -2.19 -23.73 1.97
CA ASN A 328 -3.30 -23.52 2.90
C ASN A 328 -4.36 -22.58 2.30
N LYS A 329 -5.33 -23.16 1.57
CA LYS A 329 -6.44 -22.42 0.94
C LYS A 329 -7.23 -21.56 1.94
N LYS A 330 -7.46 -22.06 3.16
CA LYS A 330 -8.20 -21.34 4.22
C LYS A 330 -7.43 -20.07 4.63
N LEU A 331 -6.13 -20.19 4.87
CA LEU A 331 -5.29 -19.06 5.28
C LEU A 331 -5.11 -18.02 4.16
N ARG A 332 -5.03 -18.49 2.91
CA ARG A 332 -5.02 -17.62 1.73
C ARG A 332 -6.31 -16.82 1.59
N ASN A 333 -7.47 -17.48 1.67
CA ASN A 333 -8.77 -16.81 1.58
C ASN A 333 -8.97 -15.81 2.71
N TYR A 334 -8.56 -16.16 3.93
CA TYR A 334 -8.58 -15.25 5.07
C TYR A 334 -7.72 -13.99 4.81
N SER A 335 -6.50 -14.16 4.29
CA SER A 335 -5.63 -13.03 3.92
C SER A 335 -6.25 -12.16 2.83
N LYS A 336 -6.91 -12.78 1.83
CA LYS A 336 -7.63 -12.07 0.76
C LYS A 336 -8.79 -11.24 1.29
N ILE A 337 -9.60 -11.80 2.19
CA ILE A 337 -10.70 -11.08 2.84
C ILE A 337 -10.14 -9.92 3.67
N SER A 338 -9.11 -10.18 4.47
CA SER A 338 -8.44 -9.15 5.29
C SER A 338 -7.92 -8.00 4.43
N LEU A 339 -7.31 -8.31 3.27
CA LEU A 339 -6.83 -7.32 2.31
C LEU A 339 -7.96 -6.41 1.79
N TYR A 340 -9.12 -6.97 1.42
CA TYR A 340 -10.26 -6.17 0.97
C TYR A 340 -10.82 -5.28 2.06
N PHE A 341 -10.91 -5.80 3.29
CA PHE A 341 -11.31 -4.99 4.45
C PHE A 341 -10.33 -3.84 4.71
N MET A 342 -9.03 -4.11 4.70
CA MET A 342 -8.01 -3.07 4.87
C MET A 342 -8.10 -2.00 3.77
N LEU A 343 -8.22 -2.41 2.50
CA LEU A 343 -8.33 -1.46 1.38
C LEU A 343 -9.59 -0.60 1.47
N GLY A 344 -10.75 -1.23 1.75
CA GLY A 344 -12.02 -0.52 1.86
C GLY A 344 -12.00 0.48 3.01
N PHE A 345 -11.66 0.04 4.22
CA PHE A 345 -11.69 0.90 5.41
C PHE A 345 -10.53 1.89 5.47
N ALA A 346 -9.35 1.60 4.90
CA ALA A 346 -8.29 2.60 4.78
C ALA A 346 -8.74 3.77 3.88
N LEU A 347 -9.40 3.48 2.76
CA LEU A 347 -9.94 4.53 1.87
C LEU A 347 -11.00 5.35 2.60
N VAL A 348 -11.94 4.69 3.28
CA VAL A 348 -12.98 5.39 4.06
C VAL A 348 -12.36 6.24 5.17
N THR A 349 -11.31 5.75 5.84
CA THR A 349 -10.60 6.51 6.89
C THR A 349 -9.95 7.77 6.32
N VAL A 350 -9.31 7.68 5.15
CA VAL A 350 -8.74 8.85 4.47
C VAL A 350 -9.84 9.85 4.15
N VAL A 351 -10.93 9.41 3.51
CA VAL A 351 -12.05 10.30 3.15
C VAL A 351 -12.66 10.93 4.41
N ALA A 352 -12.90 10.15 5.46
CA ALA A 352 -13.45 10.63 6.73
C ALA A 352 -12.53 11.65 7.40
N GLY A 353 -11.22 11.44 7.37
CA GLY A 353 -10.23 12.40 7.87
C GLY A 353 -10.21 13.69 7.05
N LEU A 354 -10.35 13.60 5.72
CA LEU A 354 -10.38 14.75 4.82
C LEU A 354 -11.64 15.62 4.99
N THR A 355 -12.78 15.00 5.32
CA THR A 355 -14.07 15.70 5.44
C THR A 355 -14.42 16.10 6.87
N GLY A 356 -13.57 15.78 7.85
CA GLY A 356 -13.89 15.99 9.27
C GLY A 356 -15.07 15.14 9.73
N TYR A 357 -15.28 13.96 9.13
CA TYR A 357 -16.43 13.12 9.41
C TYR A 357 -16.39 12.57 10.85
N TYR A 358 -17.54 12.62 11.53
CA TYR A 358 -17.67 12.27 12.95
C TYR A 358 -17.20 10.84 13.28
N TYR A 359 -17.22 9.89 12.32
CA TYR A 359 -16.82 8.50 12.56
C TYR A 359 -15.40 8.17 12.06
N ALA A 360 -14.53 9.17 11.84
CA ALA A 360 -13.16 8.94 11.38
C ALA A 360 -12.37 7.98 12.31
N GLY A 361 -12.51 8.14 13.63
CA GLY A 361 -11.89 7.26 14.62
C GLY A 361 -12.37 5.81 14.56
N LEU A 362 -13.66 5.58 14.26
CA LEU A 362 -14.22 4.24 14.08
C LEU A 362 -13.63 3.55 12.86
N PHE A 363 -13.59 4.23 11.70
CA PHE A 363 -13.07 3.63 10.47
C PHE A 363 -11.58 3.31 10.56
N GLU A 364 -10.81 4.19 11.21
CA GLU A 364 -9.40 3.94 11.47
C GLU A 364 -9.21 2.66 12.31
N ARG A 365 -9.99 2.50 13.39
CA ARG A 365 -9.98 1.29 14.22
C ARG A 365 -10.35 0.04 13.47
N ILE A 366 -11.37 0.07 12.62
CA ILE A 366 -11.77 -1.10 11.81
C ILE A 366 -10.62 -1.50 10.88
N SER A 367 -9.97 -0.52 10.23
CA SER A 367 -8.84 -0.79 9.33
C SER A 367 -7.64 -1.39 10.08
N ILE A 368 -7.31 -0.86 11.26
CA ILE A 368 -6.21 -1.34 12.10
C ILE A 368 -6.55 -2.71 12.69
N ALA A 369 -7.78 -2.92 13.17
CA ALA A 369 -8.23 -4.19 13.72
C ALA A 369 -8.15 -5.31 12.67
N ALA A 370 -8.58 -5.06 11.43
CA ALA A 370 -8.46 -6.03 10.33
C ALA A 370 -7.00 -6.48 10.13
N TYR A 371 -6.06 -5.54 10.18
CA TYR A 371 -4.65 -5.83 10.07
C TYR A 371 -4.07 -6.56 11.30
N LEU A 372 -4.35 -6.10 12.52
CA LEU A 372 -3.84 -6.71 13.74
C LEU A 372 -4.39 -8.14 13.92
N GLN A 373 -5.66 -8.35 13.60
CA GLN A 373 -6.27 -9.68 13.59
C GLN A 373 -5.60 -10.57 12.55
N TRP A 374 -5.30 -10.03 11.36
CA TRP A 374 -4.56 -10.76 10.35
C TRP A 374 -3.19 -11.22 10.85
N VAL A 375 -2.39 -10.32 11.43
CA VAL A 375 -1.09 -10.65 12.03
C VAL A 375 -1.22 -11.74 13.10
N LEU A 376 -2.19 -11.61 14.01
CA LEU A 376 -2.45 -12.56 15.08
C LEU A 376 -2.73 -13.97 14.55
N VAL A 377 -3.62 -14.08 13.55
CA VAL A 377 -4.01 -15.37 12.97
C VAL A 377 -2.82 -16.03 12.25
N ILE A 378 -2.04 -15.27 11.48
CA ILE A 378 -0.84 -15.81 10.83
C ILE A 378 0.18 -16.28 11.87
N ALA A 379 0.40 -15.49 12.92
CA ALA A 379 1.35 -15.81 13.98
C ALA A 379 0.97 -17.09 14.75
N ILE A 380 -0.31 -17.25 15.12
CA ILE A 380 -0.82 -18.47 15.78
C ILE A 380 -0.63 -19.69 14.88
N LYS A 381 -0.97 -19.60 13.59
CA LYS A 381 -0.79 -20.71 12.66
C LYS A 381 0.68 -21.08 12.48
N GLN A 382 1.56 -20.10 12.39
CA GLN A 382 3.00 -20.33 12.32
C GLN A 382 3.56 -20.99 13.58
N LYS A 383 3.07 -20.62 14.76
CA LYS A 383 3.44 -21.27 16.03
C LYS A 383 3.05 -22.75 16.04
N ILE A 384 1.83 -23.07 15.62
CA ILE A 384 1.34 -24.46 15.56
C ILE A 384 2.17 -25.28 14.56
N GLU A 385 2.46 -24.72 13.38
CA GLU A 385 3.31 -25.37 12.37
C GLU A 385 4.75 -25.58 12.84
N SER A 386 5.28 -24.73 13.73
CA SER A 386 6.64 -24.86 14.26
C SER A 386 6.82 -25.98 15.29
N ARG A 387 5.71 -26.51 15.84
CA ARG A 387 5.70 -27.61 16.81
C ARG A 387 5.58 -29.00 16.17
N LYS A 388 5.18 -29.06 14.89
CA LYS A 388 5.18 -30.27 14.07
C LYS A 388 6.54 -30.41 13.40
#